data_AF-A0A1H8FM60-F1
#
_entry.id   AF-A0A1H8FM60-F1
#
_cell.length_a   1.000
_cell.length_b   1.000
_cell.length_c   1.000
_cell.angle_alpha   90.00
_cell.angle_beta   90.00
_cell.angle_gamma   90.00
#
_symmetry.space_group_name_H-M   'P 1'
#
loop_
_entity.id
_entity.type
_entity.pdbx_description
1 polymer ?
#
loop_
_entity_poly.entity_id
_entity_poly.type
_entity_poly.pdbx_seq_one_letter_code
_entity_poly.pdbx_strand_id
1 'polypeptide(L)'
;MGIFSRFLPKRKPVEIKNNVPKEKEEIRKTFGVYCHSHHNTSGSKLCPKCTALLTTVMTKISRCPYGITKPICERCDRPCFGTKQTKEFRSIMQSTQKKMFLRHPMLAFKHKMKSWGVDYAKHEQEKKQAAKAKARSKK
;
A
#
# COMPACT_ATOMS: atom_id res chain seq x y z
N MET A 1 -20.39 -27.34 15.24
CA MET A 1 -19.25 -26.43 15.45
C MET A 1 -17.98 -27.27 15.38
N GLY A 2 -17.04 -26.96 14.48
CA GLY A 2 -15.93 -27.87 14.17
C GLY A 2 -14.89 -27.93 15.28
N ILE A 3 -14.56 -29.15 15.72
CA ILE A 3 -13.58 -29.46 16.78
C ILE A 3 -12.20 -28.78 16.55
N PHE A 4 -11.87 -28.44 15.30
CA PHE A 4 -10.61 -27.77 14.95
C PHE A 4 -10.55 -26.26 15.23
N SER A 5 -11.64 -25.60 15.63
CA SER A 5 -11.58 -24.16 15.99
C SER A 5 -10.87 -23.88 17.31
N ARG A 6 -10.50 -24.91 18.08
CA ARG A 6 -9.62 -24.76 19.27
C ARG A 6 -8.14 -24.64 18.93
N PHE A 7 -7.71 -25.11 17.76
CA PHE A 7 -6.29 -25.25 17.43
C PHE A 7 -5.77 -24.25 16.40
N LEU A 8 -6.65 -23.43 15.82
CA LEU A 8 -6.23 -22.35 14.92
C LEU A 8 -5.72 -21.18 15.77
N PRO A 9 -4.42 -20.80 15.68
CA PRO A 9 -3.94 -19.62 16.37
C PRO A 9 -4.73 -18.43 15.83
N LYS A 10 -5.46 -17.72 16.72
CA LYS A 10 -6.06 -16.43 16.40
C LYS A 10 -4.94 -15.57 15.80
N ARG A 11 -5.02 -15.25 14.50
CA ARG A 11 -4.04 -14.33 13.89
C ARG A 11 -4.12 -13.03 14.69
N LYS A 12 -3.03 -12.70 15.39
CA LYS A 12 -2.92 -11.44 16.11
C LYS A 12 -3.17 -10.31 15.09
N PRO A 13 -3.97 -9.29 15.42
CA PRO A 13 -4.13 -8.13 14.55
C PRO A 13 -2.74 -7.63 14.17
N VAL A 14 -2.52 -7.36 12.88
CA VAL A 14 -1.21 -6.94 12.37
C VAL A 14 -0.79 -5.71 13.18
N GLU A 15 0.28 -5.88 13.95
CA GLU A 15 0.75 -4.90 14.91
C GLU A 15 1.12 -3.62 14.15
N ILE A 16 0.38 -2.54 14.42
CA ILE A 16 0.60 -1.23 13.79
C ILE A 16 1.83 -0.63 14.43
N LYS A 17 3.02 -0.98 13.91
CA LYS A 17 4.25 -0.28 14.26
C LYS A 17 4.27 1.06 13.54
N ASN A 18 4.38 2.13 14.32
CA ASN A 18 4.39 3.50 13.85
C ASN A 18 5.60 3.76 12.93
N ASN A 19 5.39 3.61 11.62
CA ASN A 19 6.38 3.86 10.57
C ASN A 19 6.14 5.22 9.87
N VAL A 20 5.31 6.11 10.42
CA VAL A 20 5.02 7.43 9.83
C VAL A 20 6.27 8.20 9.37
N PRO A 21 7.38 8.29 10.13
CA PRO A 21 8.58 8.97 9.66
C PRO A 21 9.19 8.29 8.42
N LYS A 22 9.23 6.95 8.40
CA LYS A 22 9.74 6.18 7.25
C LYS A 22 8.83 6.33 6.03
N GLU A 23 7.51 6.25 6.20
CA GLU A 23 6.54 6.50 5.12
C GLU A 23 6.70 7.90 4.53
N LYS A 24 6.90 8.92 5.38
CA LYS A 24 7.13 10.30 4.92
C LYS A 24 8.40 10.39 4.08
N GLU A 25 9.47 9.74 4.49
CA GLU A 25 10.74 9.73 3.75
C GLU A 25 10.61 8.98 2.42
N GLU A 26 9.95 7.83 2.40
CA GLU A 26 9.66 7.05 1.19
C GLU A 26 8.83 7.87 0.19
N ILE A 27 7.77 8.54 0.66
CA ILE A 27 6.96 9.42 -0.18
C ILE A 27 7.82 10.56 -0.76
N ARG A 28 8.67 11.21 0.04
CA ARG A 28 9.58 12.27 -0.44
C ARG A 28 10.51 11.76 -1.55
N LYS A 29 11.16 10.62 -1.35
CA LYS A 29 12.03 10.00 -2.36
C LYS A 29 11.27 9.68 -3.65
N THR A 30 10.06 9.14 -3.51
CA THR A 30 9.17 8.79 -4.63
C THR A 30 8.80 10.03 -5.45
N PHE A 31 8.45 11.14 -4.79
CA PHE A 31 8.20 12.42 -5.45
C PHE A 31 9.44 12.96 -6.17
N GLY A 32 10.62 12.80 -5.57
CA GLY A 32 11.90 13.09 -6.21
C GLY A 32 12.05 12.35 -7.54
N VAL A 33 12.01 11.03 -7.50
CA VAL A 33 12.16 10.18 -8.70
C VAL A 33 11.12 10.52 -9.76
N TYR A 34 9.85 10.71 -9.38
CA TYR A 34 8.80 11.09 -10.31
C TYR A 34 9.09 12.42 -10.99
N CYS A 35 9.37 13.48 -10.21
CA CYS A 35 9.55 14.83 -10.73
C CYS A 35 10.70 14.90 -11.74
N HIS A 36 11.87 14.35 -11.40
CA HIS A 36 13.04 14.35 -12.28
C HIS A 36 12.77 13.63 -13.60
N SER A 37 11.92 12.60 -13.56
CA SER A 37 11.75 11.69 -14.67
C SER A 37 10.50 11.94 -15.53
N HIS A 38 9.55 12.74 -15.04
CA HIS A 38 8.37 13.18 -15.79
C HIS A 38 8.43 14.66 -16.20
N HIS A 39 9.17 15.48 -15.45
CA HIS A 39 9.27 16.91 -15.69
C HIS A 39 10.68 17.35 -16.11
N ASN A 40 11.61 16.39 -16.32
CA ASN A 40 13.00 16.64 -16.69
C ASN A 40 13.66 17.73 -15.83
N THR A 41 13.30 17.81 -14.54
CA THR A 41 13.92 18.76 -13.63
C THR A 41 15.34 18.32 -13.31
N SER A 42 16.31 19.21 -13.52
CA SER A 42 17.71 19.03 -13.15
C SER A 42 18.02 19.67 -11.79
N GLY A 43 18.49 18.88 -10.83
CA GLY A 43 18.98 19.37 -9.52
C GLY A 43 18.17 18.90 -8.32
N SER A 44 18.52 19.31 -7.11
CA SER A 44 17.93 18.80 -5.85
C SER A 44 16.49 19.27 -5.55
N LYS A 45 15.91 20.12 -6.39
CA LYS A 45 14.61 20.78 -6.13
C LYS A 45 13.49 20.17 -6.97
N LEU A 46 12.34 19.96 -6.33
CA LEU A 46 11.10 19.52 -6.98
C LEU A 46 10.45 20.69 -7.74
N CYS A 47 9.73 20.39 -8.82
CA CYS A 47 8.94 21.39 -9.54
C CYS A 47 7.82 21.96 -8.65
N PRO A 48 7.32 23.19 -8.92
CA PRO A 48 6.30 23.82 -8.09
C PRO A 48 5.04 22.96 -7.88
N LYS A 49 4.61 22.24 -8.92
CA LYS A 49 3.45 21.34 -8.87
C LYS A 49 3.67 20.17 -7.91
N CYS A 50 4.81 19.47 -8.02
CA CYS A 50 5.16 18.36 -7.14
C CYS A 50 5.36 18.82 -5.70
N THR A 51 5.98 19.98 -5.49
CA THR A 51 6.19 20.57 -4.16
C THR A 51 4.87 20.93 -3.48
N ALA A 52 3.91 21.52 -4.21
CA ALA A 52 2.60 21.86 -3.66
C ALA A 52 1.82 20.60 -3.23
N LEU A 53 1.83 19.54 -4.04
CA LEU A 53 1.18 18.28 -3.70
C LEU A 53 1.88 17.59 -2.53
N LEU A 54 3.22 17.53 -2.52
CA LEU A 54 4.00 16.94 -1.44
C LEU A 54 3.74 17.63 -0.10
N THR A 55 3.72 18.97 -0.08
CA THR A 55 3.46 19.77 1.12
C THR A 55 2.06 19.50 1.67
N THR A 56 1.07 19.42 0.78
CA THR A 56 -0.31 19.05 1.13
C THR A 56 -0.38 17.67 1.77
N VAL A 57 0.28 16.68 1.14
CA VAL A 57 0.34 15.29 1.62
C VAL A 57 0.99 15.22 3.00
N MET A 58 2.14 15.87 3.18
CA MET A 58 2.88 15.89 4.45
C MET A 58 2.06 16.52 5.58
N THR A 59 1.36 17.62 5.29
CA THR A 59 0.50 18.31 6.27
C THR A 59 -0.65 17.41 6.72
N LYS A 60 -1.30 16.71 5.79
CA LYS A 60 -2.41 15.79 6.09
C LYS A 60 -1.95 14.54 6.86
N ILE A 61 -0.78 13.99 6.54
CA ILE A 61 -0.20 12.88 7.31
C ILE A 61 0.07 13.31 8.75
N SER A 62 0.60 14.52 8.96
CA SER A 62 0.84 15.06 10.32
C SER A 62 -0.44 15.31 11.10
N ARG A 63 -1.56 15.59 10.42
CA ARG A 63 -2.88 15.81 11.04
C ARG A 63 -3.78 14.57 10.99
N CYS A 64 -3.20 13.38 10.84
CA CYS A 64 -3.97 12.14 10.73
C CYS A 64 -4.73 11.85 12.05
N PRO A 65 -6.04 11.58 12.01
CA PRO A 65 -6.83 11.32 13.23
C PRO A 65 -6.44 10.01 13.92
N TYR A 66 -5.79 9.10 13.21
CA TYR A 66 -5.28 7.85 13.79
C TYR A 66 -4.00 8.06 14.60
N GLY A 67 -3.28 9.18 14.43
CA GLY A 67 -2.06 9.47 15.17
C GLY A 67 -1.03 8.33 15.14
N ILE A 68 -0.72 7.78 16.32
CA ILE A 68 0.26 6.71 16.53
C ILE A 68 -0.26 5.33 16.09
N THR A 69 -1.59 5.12 16.06
CA THR A 69 -2.24 3.87 15.66
C THR A 69 -2.57 3.83 14.17
N LYS A 70 -1.95 4.69 13.37
CA LYS A 70 -2.17 4.77 11.92
C LYS A 70 -1.74 3.46 11.23
N PRO A 71 -2.64 2.74 10.54
CA PRO A 71 -2.26 1.59 9.74
C PRO A 71 -1.39 2.02 8.55
N ILE A 72 -0.73 1.05 7.90
CA ILE A 72 -0.03 1.32 6.64
C ILE A 72 -0.95 2.00 5.63
N CYS A 73 -0.44 2.97 4.87
CA CYS A 73 -1.24 3.79 3.95
C CYS A 73 -2.13 2.97 2.99
N GLU A 74 -1.67 1.80 2.54
CA GLU A 74 -2.42 0.90 1.65
C GLU A 74 -3.65 0.25 2.31
N ARG A 75 -3.63 0.08 3.64
CA ARG A 75 -4.73 -0.50 4.43
C ARG A 75 -5.50 0.56 5.22
N CYS A 76 -5.34 1.83 4.86
CA CYS A 76 -6.09 2.90 5.51
C CYS A 76 -7.51 2.94 4.94
N ASP A 77 -8.52 2.77 5.81
CA ASP A 77 -9.93 2.74 5.40
C ASP A 77 -10.47 4.13 5.03
N ARG A 78 -9.81 5.21 5.51
CA ARG A 78 -10.27 6.59 5.29
C ARG A 78 -9.47 7.28 4.18
N PRO A 79 -10.14 7.98 3.25
CA PRO A 79 -9.45 8.80 2.28
C PRO A 79 -8.76 9.99 2.97
N CYS A 80 -7.44 10.13 2.75
CA CYS A 80 -6.64 11.21 3.37
C CYS A 80 -6.68 12.53 2.58
N PHE A 81 -6.99 12.48 1.28
CA PHE A 81 -6.97 13.62 0.35
C PHE A 81 -8.27 13.68 -0.46
N GLY A 82 -8.54 14.82 -1.10
CA GLY A 82 -9.62 14.93 -2.07
C GLY A 82 -9.42 14.00 -3.27
N THR A 83 -10.49 13.70 -4.02
CA THR A 83 -10.47 12.77 -5.16
C THR A 83 -9.42 13.13 -6.21
N LYS A 84 -9.29 14.42 -6.56
CA LYS A 84 -8.29 14.93 -7.50
C LYS A 84 -6.85 14.68 -7.03
N GLN A 85 -6.55 15.11 -5.79
CA GLN A 85 -5.22 14.92 -5.18
C GLN A 85 -4.88 13.44 -5.00
N THR A 86 -5.89 12.60 -4.69
CA THR A 86 -5.73 11.15 -4.56
C THR A 86 -5.34 10.51 -5.89
N LYS A 87 -5.99 10.90 -6.99
CA LYS A 87 -5.64 10.43 -8.33
C LYS A 87 -4.20 10.81 -8.71
N GLU A 88 -3.82 12.06 -8.46
CA GLU A 88 -2.46 12.54 -8.73
C GLU A 88 -1.42 11.79 -7.88
N PHE A 89 -1.65 11.68 -6.57
CA PHE A 89 -0.77 10.93 -5.67
C PHE A 89 -0.62 9.47 -6.10
N ARG A 90 -1.71 8.78 -6.44
CA ARG A 90 -1.69 7.38 -6.88
C ARG A 90 -0.91 7.21 -8.19
N SER A 91 -1.03 8.16 -9.12
CA SER A 91 -0.27 8.17 -10.37
C SER A 91 1.26 8.27 -10.11
N ILE A 92 1.66 9.13 -9.17
CA ILE A 92 3.07 9.29 -8.76
C ILE A 92 3.61 8.02 -8.10
N MET A 93 2.84 7.40 -7.19
CA MET A 93 3.24 6.16 -6.55
C MET A 93 3.38 5.02 -7.57
N GLN A 94 2.40 4.88 -8.48
CA GLN A 94 2.37 3.79 -9.47
C GLN A 94 3.49 3.93 -10.52
N SER A 95 3.77 5.14 -11.00
CA SER A 95 4.84 5.39 -11.97
C SER A 95 6.22 5.06 -11.40
N THR A 96 6.44 5.30 -10.11
CA THR A 96 7.70 4.96 -9.45
C THR A 96 7.86 3.46 -9.26
N GLN A 97 6.78 2.75 -8.89
CA GLN A 97 6.77 1.28 -8.84
C GLN A 97 7.06 0.66 -10.21
N LYS A 98 6.45 1.20 -11.28
CA LYS A 98 6.70 0.75 -12.66
C LYS A 98 8.18 0.95 -13.04
N LYS A 99 8.81 2.05 -12.62
CA LYS A 99 10.24 2.31 -12.90
C LYS A 99 11.19 1.42 -12.09
N MET A 100 10.89 1.10 -10.83
CA MET A 100 11.67 0.10 -10.07
C MET A 100 11.61 -1.27 -10.76
N PHE A 101 10.43 -1.67 -11.25
CA PHE A 101 10.26 -2.91 -12.01
C PHE A 101 11.06 -2.90 -13.32
N LEU A 102 11.11 -1.76 -14.01
CA LEU A 102 11.87 -1.60 -15.26
C LEU A 102 13.39 -1.57 -15.05
N ARG A 103 13.88 -1.03 -13.92
CA ARG A 103 15.33 -0.98 -13.61
C ARG A 103 15.88 -2.25 -12.97
N HIS A 104 15.10 -2.93 -12.14
CA HIS A 104 15.51 -4.15 -11.44
C HIS A 104 14.48 -5.27 -11.60
N PRO A 105 14.27 -5.78 -12.84
CA PRO A 105 13.24 -6.76 -13.12
C PRO A 105 13.39 -8.05 -12.30
N MET A 106 14.62 -8.54 -12.09
CA MET A 106 14.86 -9.75 -11.27
C MET A 106 14.47 -9.58 -9.80
N LEU A 107 14.79 -8.42 -9.20
CA LEU A 107 14.52 -8.17 -7.78
C LEU A 107 13.01 -8.06 -7.51
N ALA A 108 12.30 -7.38 -8.42
CA ALA A 108 10.86 -7.25 -8.36
C ALA A 108 10.15 -8.59 -8.60
N PHE A 109 10.66 -9.43 -9.52
CA PHE A 109 10.15 -10.78 -9.76
C PHE A 109 10.34 -11.68 -8.54
N LYS A 110 11.51 -11.66 -7.89
CA LYS A 110 11.78 -12.40 -6.65
C LYS A 110 10.83 -12.00 -5.51
N HIS A 111 10.55 -10.71 -5.37
CA HIS A 111 9.60 -10.22 -4.36
C HIS A 111 8.16 -10.65 -4.67
N LYS A 112 7.77 -10.60 -5.94
CA LYS A 112 6.44 -11.04 -6.41
C LYS A 112 6.24 -12.56 -6.25
N MET A 113 7.26 -13.37 -6.53
CA MET A 113 7.21 -14.82 -6.27
C MET A 113 7.05 -15.15 -4.79
N LYS A 114 7.68 -14.38 -3.89
CA LYS A 114 7.50 -14.55 -2.44
C LYS A 114 6.07 -14.19 -2.00
N SER A 115 5.41 -13.25 -2.68
CA SER A 115 4.00 -12.89 -2.47
C SER A 115 3.04 -13.95 -3.03
N TRP A 116 3.37 -14.59 -4.16
CA TRP A 116 2.48 -15.57 -4.81
C TRP A 116 2.10 -16.76 -3.94
N GLY A 117 2.98 -17.21 -3.04
CA GLY A 117 2.65 -18.26 -2.06
C GLY A 117 1.50 -17.86 -1.12
N VAL A 118 1.38 -16.57 -0.80
CA VAL A 118 0.34 -16.04 0.08
C VAL A 118 -0.99 -15.91 -0.67
N ASP A 119 -0.95 -15.50 -1.93
CA ASP A 119 -2.13 -15.32 -2.78
C ASP A 119 -2.78 -16.67 -3.14
N TYR A 120 -1.98 -17.71 -3.41
CA TYR A 120 -2.48 -19.07 -3.65
C TYR A 120 -3.25 -19.62 -2.46
N ALA A 121 -2.68 -19.49 -1.25
CA ALA A 121 -3.32 -19.95 -0.02
C ALA A 121 -4.64 -19.23 0.27
N LYS A 122 -4.75 -17.94 -0.11
CA LYS A 122 -5.97 -17.13 0.08
C LYS A 122 -7.09 -17.57 -0.87
N HIS A 123 -6.76 -17.79 -2.14
CA HIS A 123 -7.72 -18.27 -3.14
C HIS A 123 -8.26 -19.67 -2.81
N GLU A 124 -7.42 -20.55 -2.25
CA GLU A 124 -7.88 -21.87 -1.80
C GLU A 124 -8.86 -21.77 -0.61
N GLN A 125 -8.61 -20.83 0.32
CA GLN A 125 -9.52 -20.56 1.43
C GLN A 125 -10.85 -19.98 0.96
N GLU A 126 -10.84 -19.05 0.01
CA GLU A 126 -12.04 -18.47 -0.60
C GLU A 126 -12.87 -19.54 -1.34
N LYS A 127 -12.22 -20.44 -2.10
CA LYS A 127 -12.91 -21.58 -2.73
C LYS A 127 -13.56 -22.50 -1.70
N LYS A 128 -12.85 -22.83 -0.61
CA LYS A 128 -13.39 -23.66 0.47
C LYS A 128 -14.54 -22.97 1.22
N GLN A 129 -14.48 -21.65 1.39
CA GLN A 129 -15.56 -20.86 2.00
C GLN A 129 -16.79 -20.77 1.08
N ALA A 130 -16.59 -20.55 -0.23
CA ALA A 130 -17.65 -20.52 -1.23
C ALA A 130 -18.35 -21.88 -1.39
N ALA A 131 -17.62 -22.98 -1.39
CA ALA A 131 -18.19 -24.33 -1.41
C ALA A 131 -19.04 -24.61 -0.17
N LYS A 132 -18.57 -24.20 1.02
CA LYS A 132 -19.33 -24.31 2.28
C LYS A 132 -20.58 -23.43 2.29
N ALA A 133 -20.54 -22.23 1.72
CA ALA A 133 -21.70 -21.35 1.60
C ALA A 133 -22.78 -21.97 0.68
N LYS A 134 -22.37 -22.50 -0.49
CA LYS A 134 -23.28 -23.20 -1.42
C LYS A 134 -23.91 -24.46 -0.82
N ALA A 135 -23.16 -25.22 -0.03
CA ALA A 135 -23.69 -26.39 0.66
C ALA A 135 -24.68 -26.03 1.78
N ARG A 136 -24.55 -24.83 2.39
CA ARG A 136 -25.48 -24.32 3.40
C ARG A 136 -26.74 -23.70 2.82
N SER A 137 -26.68 -23.11 1.64
CA SER A 137 -27.87 -22.54 0.97
C SER A 137 -28.75 -23.58 0.27
N LYS A 138 -28.22 -24.80 0.07
CA LYS A 138 -28.93 -25.92 -0.57
C LYS A 138 -29.58 -26.87 0.45
N LYS A 139 -29.54 -26.51 1.74
CA LYS A 139 -30.13 -27.22 2.86
C LYS A 139 -31.20 -26.32 3.47
#